data_AF-A0AAD5RL11-F1
#
_entry.id   AF-A0AAD5RL11-F1
#
_cell.length_a   1.000
_cell.length_b   1.000
_cell.length_c   1.000
_cell.angle_alpha   90.00
_cell.angle_beta   90.00
_cell.angle_gamma   90.00
#
_symmetry.space_group_name_H-M   'P 1'
#
loop_
_entity.id
_entity.type
_entity.pdbx_description
1 polymer ?
#
loop_
_entity_poly.entity_id
_entity_poly.type
_entity_poly.pdbx_seq_one_letter_code
_entity_poly.pdbx_strand_id
1 'polypeptide(L)'
;KFYNLDALKDYKWYWRIEPGVRYTCAITYDPFVEMARREKVYGYTVALWEEPKTCPGLFRAVDDYRVDKGIPAGPMWNAMVDASWKPWPLRKLMAWLRAAHTDGNGDGWNLCHYWSNFEIADLDFFRGERYQELFGHLDRSGGFYDERWGDAPVHSLAVHLLLEPGKLHHFSDIGYDHKPFYQCPGNAPGGQLEEEELEKSIFGEGKYSPETEGTIGCRCECNHHRKKRNNRAICLGRLQEPATAAANRMGFMDRFWGRYPYAIGVA
;
A
#
# COMPACT_ATOMS: atom_id res chain seq x y z
N LYS A 1 0.46 -19.25 5.28
CA LYS A 1 -0.43 -18.62 4.27
C LYS A 1 -1.85 -18.56 4.84
N PHE A 2 -2.37 -17.39 5.22
CA PHE A 2 -3.67 -17.28 5.91
C PHE A 2 -4.87 -17.53 4.99
N TYR A 3 -4.81 -17.09 3.74
CA TYR A 3 -5.89 -17.18 2.74
C TYR A 3 -6.28 -18.61 2.30
N ASN A 4 -5.57 -19.62 2.80
CA ASN A 4 -5.83 -21.05 2.58
C ASN A 4 -6.50 -21.74 3.79
N LEU A 5 -6.74 -21.01 4.89
CA LEU A 5 -7.43 -21.56 6.05
C LEU A 5 -8.84 -22.01 5.68
N ASP A 6 -9.30 -23.12 6.24
CA ASP A 6 -10.62 -23.69 5.94
C ASP A 6 -11.76 -22.68 6.15
N ALA A 7 -11.67 -21.89 7.22
CA ALA A 7 -12.64 -20.84 7.54
C ALA A 7 -12.73 -19.72 6.48
N LEU A 8 -11.74 -19.58 5.60
CA LEU A 8 -11.73 -18.56 4.55
C LEU A 8 -12.10 -19.09 3.17
N LYS A 9 -12.24 -20.41 2.98
CA LYS A 9 -12.42 -21.04 1.67
C LYS A 9 -13.67 -20.55 0.93
N ASP A 10 -14.77 -20.37 1.65
CA ASP A 10 -16.07 -19.97 1.08
C ASP A 10 -16.18 -18.46 0.81
N TYR A 11 -15.14 -17.69 1.15
CA TYR A 11 -15.13 -16.24 0.99
C TYR A 11 -14.23 -15.81 -0.16
N LYS A 12 -14.73 -14.80 -0.90
CA LYS A 12 -13.96 -14.06 -1.91
C LYS A 12 -13.21 -12.88 -1.31
N TRP A 13 -13.78 -12.23 -0.29
CA TRP A 13 -13.22 -11.03 0.31
C TRP A 13 -12.86 -11.28 1.76
N TYR A 14 -11.83 -10.59 2.25
CA TYR A 14 -11.57 -10.48 3.68
C TYR A 14 -11.29 -9.04 4.07
N TRP A 15 -11.55 -8.73 5.34
CA TRP A 15 -11.11 -7.50 5.97
C TRP A 15 -10.28 -7.87 7.20
N ARG A 16 -8.99 -7.53 7.19
CA ARG A 16 -8.12 -7.73 8.35
C ARG A 16 -8.41 -6.69 9.43
N ILE A 17 -8.59 -7.18 10.66
CA ILE A 17 -8.80 -6.40 11.87
C ILE A 17 -7.80 -6.87 12.91
N GLU A 18 -7.06 -5.94 13.51
CA GLU A 18 -6.07 -6.22 14.55
C GLU A 18 -6.56 -5.74 15.92
N PRO A 19 -6.06 -6.32 17.03
CA PRO A 19 -6.34 -5.81 18.36
C PRO A 19 -5.84 -4.37 18.55
N GLY A 20 -6.58 -3.57 19.32
CA GLY A 20 -6.15 -2.20 19.67
C GLY A 20 -6.33 -1.18 18.54
N VAL A 21 -7.04 -1.53 17.46
CA VAL A 21 -7.48 -0.59 16.43
C VAL A 21 -8.72 0.18 16.88
N ARG A 22 -8.92 1.38 16.33
CA ARG A 22 -10.16 2.15 16.46
C ARG A 22 -10.57 2.71 15.11
N TYR A 23 -11.84 2.54 14.76
CA TYR A 23 -12.46 3.25 13.65
C TYR A 23 -13.00 4.57 14.16
N THR A 24 -12.51 5.67 13.61
CA THR A 24 -12.78 7.01 14.14
C THR A 24 -13.88 7.73 13.38
N CYS A 25 -14.49 7.14 12.36
CA CYS A 25 -15.57 7.71 11.57
C CYS A 25 -16.61 6.64 11.30
N ALA A 26 -17.86 7.05 11.09
CA ALA A 26 -18.90 6.16 10.60
C ALA A 26 -18.57 5.68 9.18
N ILE A 27 -18.82 4.41 8.92
CA ILE A 27 -18.72 3.79 7.59
C ILE A 27 -20.13 3.75 7.02
N THR A 28 -20.36 4.50 5.95
CA THR A 28 -21.71 4.81 5.42
C THR A 28 -22.15 3.90 4.27
N TYR A 29 -21.36 2.89 3.93
CA TYR A 29 -21.61 1.94 2.84
C TYR A 29 -20.95 0.59 3.13
N ASP A 30 -21.32 -0.45 2.37
CA ASP A 30 -20.65 -1.74 2.43
C ASP A 30 -19.34 -1.70 1.61
N PRO A 31 -18.15 -1.79 2.24
CA PRO A 31 -16.88 -1.68 1.55
C PRO A 31 -16.61 -2.87 0.63
N PHE A 32 -17.15 -4.06 0.90
CA PHE A 32 -16.98 -5.21 0.01
C PHE A 32 -17.78 -5.04 -1.27
N VAL A 33 -19.01 -4.53 -1.16
CA VAL A 33 -19.86 -4.22 -2.32
C VAL A 33 -19.20 -3.15 -3.18
N GLU A 34 -18.66 -2.08 -2.58
CA GLU A 34 -17.98 -1.02 -3.35
C GLU A 34 -16.68 -1.52 -4.01
N MET A 35 -15.90 -2.35 -3.32
CA MET A 35 -14.70 -2.97 -3.92
C MET A 35 -15.06 -3.86 -5.11
N ALA A 36 -16.12 -4.68 -4.99
CA ALA A 36 -16.59 -5.53 -6.09
C ALA A 36 -17.17 -4.72 -7.25
N ARG A 37 -18.02 -3.72 -6.97
CA ARG A 37 -18.68 -2.87 -7.97
C ARG A 37 -17.68 -2.07 -8.79
N ARG A 38 -16.60 -1.61 -8.18
CA ARG A 38 -15.54 -0.82 -8.83
C ARG A 38 -14.38 -1.69 -9.31
N GLU A 39 -14.57 -3.02 -9.29
CA GLU A 39 -13.58 -4.03 -9.68
C GLU A 39 -12.20 -3.83 -9.06
N LYS A 40 -12.16 -3.40 -7.79
CA LYS A 40 -10.93 -3.28 -7.01
C LYS A 40 -10.48 -4.67 -6.56
N VAL A 41 -9.26 -4.77 -6.06
CA VAL A 41 -8.65 -6.04 -5.62
C VAL A 41 -7.98 -5.87 -4.27
N TYR A 42 -7.29 -4.74 -4.03
CA TYR A 42 -6.60 -4.48 -2.77
C TYR A 42 -6.92 -3.07 -2.27
N GLY A 43 -7.33 -2.97 -1.02
CA GLY A 43 -7.74 -1.74 -0.38
C GLY A 43 -7.00 -1.48 0.93
N TYR A 44 -6.53 -0.26 1.13
CA TYR A 44 -5.74 0.15 2.30
C TYR A 44 -6.17 1.52 2.84
N THR A 45 -5.77 1.83 4.07
CA THR A 45 -5.92 3.17 4.69
C THR A 45 -4.58 3.88 4.83
N VAL A 46 -3.60 3.24 5.47
CA VAL A 46 -2.30 3.84 5.80
C VAL A 46 -1.18 3.30 4.91
N ALA A 47 -0.28 4.19 4.48
CA ALA A 47 0.97 3.83 3.81
C ALA A 47 2.16 4.48 4.54
N LEU A 48 3.20 3.72 4.81
CA LEU A 48 4.35 4.17 5.60
C LEU A 48 5.65 3.50 5.14
N TRP A 49 6.78 3.95 5.67
CA TRP A 49 8.07 3.33 5.41
C TRP A 49 8.29 2.08 6.23
N GLU A 50 8.88 1.08 5.61
CA GLU A 50 9.42 -0.07 6.31
C GLU A 50 10.68 0.30 7.10
N GLU A 51 10.95 -0.43 8.19
CA GLU A 51 12.23 -0.40 8.89
C GLU A 51 13.28 -1.12 8.02
N PRO A 52 14.26 -0.39 7.42
CA PRO A 52 15.15 -0.94 6.41
C PRO A 52 15.95 -2.16 6.90
N LYS A 53 16.36 -2.17 8.17
CA LYS A 53 17.18 -3.25 8.75
C LYS A 53 16.50 -4.62 8.74
N THR A 54 15.19 -4.68 8.51
CA THR A 54 14.37 -5.89 8.58
C THR A 54 14.31 -6.67 7.29
N CYS A 55 14.59 -6.01 6.17
CA CYS A 55 14.36 -6.56 4.85
C CYS A 55 15.39 -6.10 3.81
N PRO A 56 16.71 -6.09 4.12
CA PRO A 56 17.73 -5.69 3.17
C PRO A 56 17.69 -6.47 1.84
N GLY A 57 17.28 -7.74 1.84
CA GLY A 57 17.22 -8.58 0.63
C GLY A 57 15.87 -8.59 -0.10
N LEU A 58 14.78 -8.10 0.52
CA LEU A 58 13.42 -8.33 0.02
C LEU A 58 13.18 -7.76 -1.38
N PHE A 59 13.54 -6.50 -1.61
CA PHE A 59 13.29 -5.86 -2.91
C PHE A 59 14.03 -6.56 -4.05
N ARG A 60 15.27 -6.99 -3.77
CA ARG A 60 16.07 -7.75 -4.72
C ARG A 60 15.42 -9.08 -5.07
N ALA A 61 14.90 -9.80 -4.08
CA ALA A 61 14.24 -11.09 -4.29
C ALA A 61 12.97 -10.94 -5.14
N VAL A 62 12.17 -9.89 -4.91
CA VAL A 62 10.99 -9.61 -5.74
C VAL A 62 11.39 -9.21 -7.17
N ASP A 63 12.42 -8.39 -7.35
CA ASP A 63 12.92 -8.02 -8.68
C ASP A 63 13.53 -9.21 -9.44
N ASP A 64 14.28 -10.09 -8.75
CA ASP A 64 14.83 -11.31 -9.34
C ASP A 64 13.69 -12.20 -9.87
N TYR A 65 12.59 -12.37 -9.11
CA TYR A 65 11.37 -13.05 -9.60
C TYR A 65 10.75 -12.35 -10.81
N ARG A 66 10.61 -11.01 -10.76
CA ARG A 66 10.06 -10.21 -11.86
C ARG A 66 10.85 -10.46 -13.16
N VAL A 67 12.18 -10.44 -13.08
CA VAL A 67 13.08 -10.65 -14.21
C VAL A 67 13.01 -12.10 -14.71
N ASP A 68 13.04 -13.08 -13.81
CA ASP A 68 12.94 -14.52 -14.14
C ASP A 68 11.64 -14.84 -14.91
N LYS A 69 10.52 -14.26 -14.47
CA LYS A 69 9.21 -14.44 -15.11
C LYS A 69 8.95 -13.52 -16.30
N GLY A 70 9.92 -12.69 -16.70
CA GLY A 70 9.78 -11.75 -17.81
C GLY A 70 8.70 -10.68 -17.59
N ILE A 71 8.39 -10.35 -16.32
CA ILE A 71 7.38 -9.34 -15.99
C ILE A 71 7.99 -7.94 -16.22
N PRO A 72 7.39 -7.09 -17.08
CA PRO A 72 7.93 -5.76 -17.34
C PRO A 72 7.81 -4.86 -16.10
N ALA A 73 8.72 -3.89 -15.99
CA ALA A 73 8.65 -2.83 -14.97
C ALA A 73 7.51 -1.86 -15.33
N GLY A 74 6.29 -2.26 -14.96
CA GLY A 74 5.08 -1.48 -15.20
C GLY A 74 4.97 -0.26 -14.28
N PRO A 75 3.93 0.58 -14.48
CA PRO A 75 3.83 1.82 -13.74
C PRO A 75 3.69 1.66 -12.22
N MET A 76 3.00 0.61 -11.81
CA MET A 76 2.89 0.25 -10.39
C MET A 76 4.26 -0.12 -9.80
N TRP A 77 5.04 -0.97 -10.47
CA TRP A 77 6.38 -1.35 -10.01
C TRP A 77 7.30 -0.14 -9.87
N ASN A 78 7.31 0.75 -10.86
CA ASN A 78 8.15 1.95 -10.83
C ASN A 78 7.79 2.92 -9.69
N ALA A 79 6.54 2.92 -9.21
CA ALA A 79 6.16 3.71 -8.04
C ALA A 79 6.88 3.26 -6.76
N MET A 80 7.35 2.00 -6.70
CA MET A 80 8.18 1.46 -5.61
C MET A 80 9.67 1.81 -5.75
N VAL A 81 10.12 2.20 -6.94
CA VAL A 81 11.54 2.43 -7.22
C VAL A 81 11.98 3.83 -6.74
N ASP A 82 13.18 3.89 -6.18
CA ASP A 82 13.95 5.11 -5.97
C ASP A 82 15.20 5.05 -6.85
N ALA A 83 15.20 5.81 -7.94
CA ALA A 83 16.27 5.76 -8.93
C ALA A 83 17.61 6.14 -8.29
N SER A 84 18.63 5.31 -8.55
CA SER A 84 19.94 5.55 -7.96
C SER A 84 20.60 6.76 -8.61
N TRP A 85 20.96 7.76 -7.79
CA TRP A 85 21.72 8.92 -8.26
C TRP A 85 23.14 8.56 -8.74
N LYS A 86 23.61 7.34 -8.46
CA LYS A 86 24.96 6.89 -8.79
C LYS A 86 25.06 6.65 -10.31
N PRO A 87 26.09 7.19 -10.97
CA PRO A 87 26.29 6.96 -12.39
C PRO A 87 26.70 5.50 -12.67
N TRP A 88 26.53 5.09 -13.92
CA TRP A 88 27.22 3.91 -14.44
C TRP A 88 28.74 4.19 -14.49
N PRO A 89 29.64 3.27 -14.08
CA PRO A 89 29.42 1.87 -13.71
C PRO A 89 29.20 1.61 -12.21
N LEU A 90 29.33 2.62 -11.35
CA LEU A 90 29.20 2.46 -9.88
C LEU A 90 27.84 1.85 -9.48
N ARG A 91 26.78 2.20 -10.20
CA ARG A 91 25.44 1.64 -10.00
C ARG A 91 25.41 0.10 -10.19
N LYS A 92 26.01 -0.40 -11.27
CA LYS A 92 26.12 -1.85 -11.53
C LYS A 92 26.98 -2.57 -10.51
N LEU A 93 28.03 -1.91 -10.01
CA LEU A 93 28.86 -2.47 -8.94
C LEU A 93 28.04 -2.67 -7.65
N MET A 94 27.20 -1.70 -7.27
CA MET A 94 26.34 -1.83 -6.09
C MET A 94 25.33 -2.98 -6.23
N ALA A 95 24.76 -3.15 -7.43
CA ALA A 95 23.87 -4.28 -7.73
C ALA A 95 24.61 -5.63 -7.58
N TRP A 96 25.84 -5.71 -8.09
CA TRP A 96 26.69 -6.91 -7.97
C TRP A 96 27.06 -7.22 -6.51
N LEU A 97 27.32 -6.18 -5.70
CA LEU A 97 27.56 -6.31 -4.26
C LEU A 97 26.31 -6.65 -3.44
N ARG A 98 25.15 -6.86 -4.09
CA ARG A 98 23.84 -7.09 -3.44
C ARG A 98 23.56 -6.05 -2.36
N ALA A 99 23.83 -4.79 -2.66
CA ALA A 99 23.58 -3.70 -1.72
C ALA A 99 22.12 -3.73 -1.24
N ALA A 100 21.92 -3.50 0.06
CA ALA A 100 20.61 -3.58 0.68
C ALA A 100 19.57 -2.71 -0.05
N HIS A 101 18.37 -3.26 -0.22
CA HIS A 101 17.24 -2.61 -0.87
C HIS A 101 17.43 -2.22 -2.34
N THR A 102 18.40 -2.83 -3.04
CA THR A 102 18.63 -2.55 -4.47
C THR A 102 18.14 -3.68 -5.38
N ASP A 103 17.70 -3.31 -6.59
CA ASP A 103 17.24 -4.22 -7.64
C ASP A 103 18.39 -4.86 -8.44
N GLY A 104 18.04 -5.58 -9.52
CA GLY A 104 18.90 -6.06 -10.61
C GLY A 104 19.98 -5.08 -11.09
N ASN A 105 19.63 -3.79 -11.11
CA ASN A 105 20.34 -2.74 -11.80
C ASN A 105 21.06 -1.77 -10.86
N GLY A 106 20.78 -1.85 -9.56
CA GLY A 106 21.33 -0.98 -8.51
C GLY A 106 20.44 0.22 -8.17
N ASP A 107 19.20 0.23 -8.64
CA ASP A 107 18.15 1.17 -8.23
C ASP A 107 17.54 0.71 -6.91
N GLY A 108 17.14 1.66 -6.06
CA GLY A 108 16.67 1.37 -4.70
C GLY A 108 15.17 1.12 -4.62
N TRP A 109 14.74 0.51 -3.54
CA TRP A 109 13.36 0.58 -3.07
C TRP A 109 13.15 1.86 -2.27
N ASN A 110 12.03 2.54 -2.49
CA ASN A 110 11.63 3.70 -1.70
C ASN A 110 11.16 3.37 -0.26
N LEU A 111 11.16 2.08 0.11
CA LEU A 111 10.74 1.50 1.39
C LEU A 111 9.25 1.69 1.73
N CYS A 112 8.45 2.23 0.82
CA CYS A 112 7.04 2.45 1.07
C CYS A 112 6.25 1.15 0.94
N HIS A 113 5.29 0.97 1.84
CA HIS A 113 4.35 -0.14 1.83
C HIS A 113 2.98 0.27 2.41
N TYR A 114 1.95 -0.50 2.09
CA TYR A 114 0.63 -0.43 2.69
C TYR A 114 0.62 -1.18 4.02
N TRP A 115 0.15 -0.51 5.07
CA TRP A 115 0.20 -1.06 6.41
C TRP A 115 -0.90 -2.11 6.60
N SER A 116 -0.51 -3.38 6.49
CA SER A 116 -1.43 -4.52 6.39
C SER A 116 -2.29 -4.79 7.62
N ASN A 117 -2.05 -4.11 8.76
CA ASN A 117 -2.97 -4.15 9.90
C ASN A 117 -4.40 -3.75 9.51
N PHE A 118 -4.55 -2.90 8.48
CA PHE A 118 -5.81 -2.71 7.75
C PHE A 118 -5.61 -3.14 6.31
N GLU A 119 -6.40 -4.11 5.86
CA GLU A 119 -6.49 -4.49 4.44
C GLU A 119 -7.89 -5.05 4.16
N ILE A 120 -8.52 -4.57 3.08
CA ILE A 120 -9.71 -5.19 2.49
C ILE A 120 -9.30 -5.66 1.12
N ALA A 121 -9.30 -6.96 0.87
CA ALA A 121 -8.77 -7.48 -0.38
C ALA A 121 -9.46 -8.76 -0.86
N ASP A 122 -9.35 -8.98 -2.17
CA ASP A 122 -9.84 -10.17 -2.87
C ASP A 122 -8.88 -11.34 -2.59
N LEU A 123 -9.38 -12.40 -1.96
CA LEU A 123 -8.65 -13.62 -1.67
C LEU A 123 -8.19 -14.33 -2.93
N ASP A 124 -8.85 -14.14 -4.08
CA ASP A 124 -8.45 -14.74 -5.35
C ASP A 124 -7.12 -14.17 -5.86
N PHE A 125 -6.77 -12.92 -5.52
CA PHE A 125 -5.44 -12.38 -5.79
C PHE A 125 -4.36 -13.21 -5.08
N PHE A 126 -4.56 -13.48 -3.79
CA PHE A 126 -3.62 -14.24 -2.99
C PHE A 126 -3.60 -15.72 -3.36
N ARG A 127 -4.74 -16.30 -3.74
CA ARG A 127 -4.85 -17.70 -4.19
C ARG A 127 -4.35 -17.90 -5.62
N GLY A 128 -4.32 -16.84 -6.42
CA GLY A 128 -3.90 -16.87 -7.81
C GLY A 128 -2.46 -17.35 -8.00
N GLU A 129 -2.24 -18.04 -9.11
CA GLU A 129 -0.96 -18.66 -9.47
C GLU A 129 0.21 -17.67 -9.36
N ARG A 130 0.06 -16.47 -9.91
CA ARG A 130 1.13 -15.45 -9.91
C ARG A 130 1.59 -15.05 -8.51
N TYR A 131 0.66 -14.91 -7.55
CA TYR A 131 1.02 -14.62 -6.16
C TYR A 131 1.60 -15.86 -5.47
N GLN A 132 1.04 -17.04 -5.71
CA GLN A 132 1.56 -18.29 -5.14
C GLN A 132 2.98 -18.60 -5.58
N GLU A 133 3.30 -18.37 -6.86
CA GLU A 133 4.64 -18.51 -7.41
C GLU A 133 5.62 -17.49 -6.80
N LEU A 134 5.23 -16.21 -6.73
CA LEU A 134 6.03 -15.17 -6.10
C LEU A 134 6.30 -15.49 -4.62
N PHE A 135 5.25 -15.81 -3.85
CA PHE A 135 5.40 -16.16 -2.44
C PHE A 135 6.30 -17.40 -2.29
N GLY A 136 6.13 -18.42 -3.13
CA GLY A 136 7.00 -19.60 -3.12
C GLY A 136 8.47 -19.28 -3.45
N HIS A 137 8.73 -18.33 -4.35
CA HIS A 137 10.07 -17.82 -4.62
C HIS A 137 10.66 -17.14 -3.38
N LEU A 138 9.90 -16.26 -2.73
CA LEU A 138 10.33 -15.56 -1.51
C LEU A 138 10.55 -16.52 -0.33
N ASP A 139 9.67 -17.49 -0.13
CA ASP A 139 9.76 -18.49 0.93
C ASP A 139 11.04 -19.32 0.82
N ARG A 140 11.39 -19.77 -0.40
CA ARG A 140 12.64 -20.50 -0.66
C ARG A 140 13.90 -19.67 -0.49
N SER A 141 13.80 -18.34 -0.51
CA SER A 141 14.96 -17.45 -0.37
C SER A 141 15.45 -17.28 1.07
N GLY A 142 14.67 -17.75 2.06
CA GLY A 142 15.06 -17.75 3.47
C GLY A 142 14.84 -16.41 4.20
N GLY A 143 14.56 -15.31 3.51
CA GLY A 143 14.48 -13.97 4.09
C GLY A 143 13.41 -13.75 5.17
N PHE A 144 12.38 -14.61 5.24
CA PHE A 144 11.43 -14.59 6.36
C PHE A 144 12.07 -15.00 7.70
N TYR A 145 13.14 -15.79 7.67
CA TYR A 145 13.82 -16.35 8.84
C TYR A 145 15.21 -15.75 9.06
N ASP A 146 15.97 -15.56 7.98
CA ASP A 146 17.32 -14.99 8.02
C ASP A 146 17.31 -13.47 8.16
N GLU A 147 16.20 -12.83 7.75
CA GLU A 147 15.90 -11.42 7.98
C GLU A 147 14.60 -11.33 8.80
N ARG A 148 13.77 -10.31 8.58
CA ARG A 148 12.47 -10.12 9.22
C ARG A 148 11.46 -9.56 8.24
N TRP A 149 11.27 -10.24 7.12
CA TRP A 149 10.30 -9.83 6.10
C TRP A 149 8.89 -9.84 6.66
N GLY A 150 8.32 -8.64 6.86
CA GLY A 150 6.94 -8.47 7.25
C GLY A 150 5.99 -8.80 6.10
N ASP A 151 4.76 -9.17 6.44
CA ASP A 151 3.70 -9.36 5.44
C ASP A 151 3.34 -8.04 4.74
N ALA A 152 3.37 -6.90 5.44
CA ALA A 152 3.04 -5.59 4.89
C ALA A 152 3.89 -5.20 3.65
N PRO A 153 5.24 -5.24 3.69
CA PRO A 153 6.06 -4.96 2.51
C PRO A 153 5.97 -6.06 1.45
N VAL A 154 5.78 -7.33 1.84
CA VAL A 154 5.60 -8.45 0.89
C VAL A 154 4.30 -8.28 0.10
N HIS A 155 3.18 -8.00 0.76
CA HIS A 155 1.88 -7.74 0.13
C HIS A 155 1.97 -6.53 -0.79
N SER A 156 2.62 -5.45 -0.33
CA SER A 156 2.74 -4.20 -1.10
C SER A 156 3.57 -4.36 -2.36
N LEU A 157 4.72 -5.04 -2.28
CA LEU A 157 5.55 -5.33 -3.45
C LEU A 157 4.84 -6.30 -4.41
N ALA A 158 4.12 -7.31 -3.90
CA ALA A 158 3.33 -8.21 -4.73
C ALA A 158 2.20 -7.47 -5.46
N VAL A 159 1.47 -6.59 -4.76
CA VAL A 159 0.42 -5.74 -5.33
C VAL A 159 0.99 -4.86 -6.45
N HIS A 160 2.12 -4.19 -6.20
CA HIS A 160 2.74 -3.31 -7.21
C HIS A 160 3.38 -4.05 -8.38
N LEU A 161 3.73 -5.32 -8.20
CA LEU A 161 4.28 -6.16 -9.26
C LEU A 161 3.18 -6.80 -10.12
N LEU A 162 2.08 -7.23 -9.51
CA LEU A 162 1.12 -8.13 -10.13
C LEU A 162 -0.21 -7.48 -10.53
N LEU A 163 -0.61 -6.38 -9.87
CA LEU A 163 -1.88 -5.70 -10.17
C LEU A 163 -1.73 -4.58 -11.20
N GLU A 164 -2.85 -4.34 -11.88
CA GLU A 164 -3.05 -3.11 -12.65
C GLU A 164 -3.39 -1.94 -11.73
N PRO A 165 -2.99 -0.70 -12.07
CA PRO A 165 -3.21 0.47 -11.22
C PRO A 165 -4.66 0.69 -10.80
N GLY A 166 -5.62 0.45 -11.70
CA GLY A 166 -7.04 0.63 -11.42
C GLY A 166 -7.60 -0.33 -10.37
N LYS A 167 -6.87 -1.41 -10.02
CA LYS A 167 -7.30 -2.45 -9.08
C LYS A 167 -6.94 -2.14 -7.62
N LEU A 168 -6.18 -1.08 -7.37
CA LEU A 168 -5.85 -0.61 -6.03
C LEU A 168 -6.87 0.44 -5.58
N HIS A 169 -7.19 0.46 -4.27
CA HIS A 169 -8.09 1.44 -3.68
C HIS A 169 -7.53 2.02 -2.37
N HIS A 170 -7.57 3.35 -2.23
CA HIS A 170 -7.28 4.02 -0.97
C HIS A 170 -8.60 4.44 -0.32
N PHE A 171 -8.92 3.83 0.81
CA PHE A 171 -10.04 4.22 1.66
C PHE A 171 -9.68 5.50 2.40
N SER A 172 -9.80 6.64 1.72
CA SER A 172 -9.46 7.96 2.28
C SER A 172 -10.50 8.45 3.30
N ASP A 173 -11.71 7.92 3.21
CA ASP A 173 -12.93 8.18 3.97
C ASP A 173 -13.11 7.29 5.22
N ILE A 174 -12.37 6.17 5.31
CA ILE A 174 -12.35 5.36 6.53
C ILE A 174 -11.36 5.95 7.53
N GLY A 175 -11.90 6.44 8.65
CA GLY A 175 -11.12 6.84 9.82
C GLY A 175 -10.55 5.61 10.53
N TYR A 176 -9.23 5.51 10.63
CA TYR A 176 -8.55 4.33 11.17
C TYR A 176 -7.37 4.71 12.05
N ASP A 177 -7.30 4.13 13.24
CA ASP A 177 -6.31 4.42 14.26
C ASP A 177 -5.72 3.13 14.80
N HIS A 178 -4.42 2.93 14.57
CA HIS A 178 -3.63 1.86 15.17
C HIS A 178 -2.30 2.47 15.61
N LYS A 179 -2.06 2.51 16.93
CA LYS A 179 -0.95 3.29 17.47
C LYS A 179 0.40 2.85 16.85
N PRO A 180 1.30 3.80 16.52
CA PRO A 180 1.20 5.24 16.77
C PRO A 180 0.53 6.06 15.65
N PHE A 181 0.23 5.44 14.50
CA PHE A 181 -0.28 6.11 13.31
C PHE A 181 -1.82 6.17 13.31
N TYR A 182 -2.36 7.15 12.59
CA TYR A 182 -3.81 7.18 12.35
C TYR A 182 -4.13 7.99 11.08
N GLN A 183 -5.29 7.74 10.52
CA GLN A 183 -5.94 8.49 9.46
C GLN A 183 -7.29 8.97 9.97
N CYS A 184 -7.59 10.26 9.82
CA CYS A 184 -8.91 10.81 10.09
C CYS A 184 -9.29 11.76 8.95
N PRO A 185 -10.32 11.44 8.15
CA PRO A 185 -10.75 12.27 7.03
C PRO A 185 -11.36 13.60 7.43
N GLY A 186 -11.91 13.73 8.65
CA GLY A 186 -12.68 14.90 9.08
C GLY A 186 -14.13 14.85 8.59
N ASN A 187 -14.99 15.75 9.07
CA ASN A 187 -16.43 15.73 8.78
C ASN A 187 -16.81 16.65 7.61
N ALA A 188 -17.30 16.05 6.52
CA ALA A 188 -17.74 16.76 5.33
C ALA A 188 -18.96 17.67 5.62
N PRO A 189 -18.95 18.94 5.18
CA PRO A 189 -20.09 19.82 5.38
C PRO A 189 -21.39 19.30 4.75
N GLY A 190 -22.45 19.16 5.55
CA GLY A 190 -23.75 18.64 5.08
C GLY A 190 -23.75 17.18 4.57
N GLY A 191 -22.67 16.43 4.81
CA GLY A 191 -22.52 15.02 4.42
C GLY A 191 -22.59 14.05 5.61
N GLN A 192 -23.24 14.46 6.70
CA GLN A 192 -23.30 13.69 7.94
C GLN A 192 -24.55 12.79 7.93
N LEU A 193 -24.41 11.55 8.43
CA LEU A 193 -25.56 10.66 8.64
C LEU A 193 -26.53 11.32 9.60
N GLU A 194 -27.83 11.21 9.32
CA GLU A 194 -28.87 11.62 10.25
C GLU A 194 -28.83 10.73 11.51
N GLU A 195 -29.30 11.27 12.64
CA GLU A 195 -29.19 10.60 13.94
C GLU A 195 -29.87 9.21 13.94
N GLU A 196 -31.01 9.08 13.23
CA GLU A 196 -31.75 7.82 13.09
C GLU A 196 -31.00 6.75 12.27
N GLU A 197 -30.11 7.15 11.36
CA GLU A 197 -29.25 6.23 10.60
C GLU A 197 -28.00 5.87 11.38
N LEU A 198 -27.50 6.80 12.19
CA LEU A 198 -26.38 6.59 13.09
C LEU A 198 -26.73 5.60 14.22
N GLU A 199 -27.93 5.68 14.80
CA GLU A 199 -28.41 4.72 15.82
C GLU A 199 -28.49 3.28 15.29
N LYS A 200 -28.67 3.11 13.98
CA LYS A 200 -28.63 1.81 13.29
C LYS A 200 -27.22 1.39 12.91
N SER A 201 -26.25 2.32 12.97
CA SER A 201 -24.85 2.05 12.71
C SER A 201 -24.19 1.46 13.96
N ILE A 202 -23.15 0.64 13.75
CA ILE A 202 -22.31 0.06 14.81
C ILE A 202 -21.55 1.09 15.67
N PHE A 203 -21.65 2.38 15.33
CA PHE A 203 -20.98 3.48 16.01
C PHE A 203 -22.02 4.29 16.79
N GLY A 204 -22.16 3.99 18.08
CA GLY A 204 -23.14 4.61 18.96
C GLY A 204 -22.97 6.12 19.18
N GLU A 205 -23.92 6.68 19.93
CA GLU A 205 -23.99 8.10 20.33
C GLU A 205 -22.63 8.64 20.81
N GLY A 206 -22.13 9.71 20.18
CA GLY A 206 -20.82 10.27 20.48
C GLY A 206 -20.67 11.74 20.12
N LYS A 207 -19.71 12.43 20.76
CA LYS A 207 -19.31 13.79 20.39
C LYS A 207 -18.42 13.74 19.15
N TYR A 208 -18.94 14.18 18.01
CA TYR A 208 -18.19 14.26 16.76
C TYR A 208 -17.41 15.58 16.64
N SER A 209 -16.32 15.55 15.88
CA SER A 209 -15.59 16.76 15.48
C SER A 209 -16.48 17.68 14.64
N PRO A 210 -16.26 19.01 14.66
CA PRO A 210 -17.00 19.92 13.80
C PRO A 210 -16.73 19.62 12.31
N GLU A 211 -17.69 19.99 11.47
CA GLU A 211 -17.53 19.95 10.02
C GLU A 211 -16.39 20.88 9.58
N THR A 212 -15.65 20.48 8.55
CA THR A 212 -14.53 21.25 8.02
C THR A 212 -14.53 21.17 6.49
N GLU A 213 -14.41 22.31 5.82
CA GLU A 213 -14.33 22.35 4.36
C GLU A 213 -13.17 21.49 3.82
N GLY A 214 -13.42 20.80 2.70
CA GLY A 214 -12.43 19.95 2.04
C GLY A 214 -12.22 18.57 2.70
N THR A 215 -13.03 18.20 3.69
CA THR A 215 -13.03 16.87 4.30
C THR A 215 -14.16 16.01 3.74
N ILE A 216 -14.03 14.68 3.87
CA ILE A 216 -14.91 13.70 3.19
C ILE A 216 -15.54 12.64 4.12
N GLY A 217 -15.21 12.68 5.41
CA GLY A 217 -15.67 11.68 6.36
C GLY A 217 -17.03 12.02 6.96
N CYS A 218 -17.55 11.06 7.69
CA CYS A 218 -18.86 11.11 8.31
C CYS A 218 -18.75 10.75 9.79
N ARG A 219 -19.35 11.57 10.66
CA ARG A 219 -19.45 11.35 12.11
C ARG A 219 -18.10 10.92 12.71
N CYS A 220 -17.06 11.66 12.35
CA CYS A 220 -15.68 11.44 12.75
C CYS A 220 -15.37 12.04 14.14
N GLU A 221 -14.61 11.29 14.94
CA GLU A 221 -13.93 11.72 16.16
C GLU A 221 -12.43 11.92 15.88
N CYS A 222 -12.06 13.08 15.34
CA CYS A 222 -10.67 13.40 15.01
C CYS A 222 -9.94 14.05 16.19
N ASN A 223 -8.83 13.45 16.63
CA ASN A 223 -7.91 14.10 17.58
C ASN A 223 -6.89 14.98 16.85
N HIS A 224 -7.14 16.29 16.78
CA HIS A 224 -6.28 17.25 16.08
C HIS A 224 -4.90 17.44 16.73
N HIS A 225 -4.71 17.05 18.00
CA HIS A 225 -3.43 17.19 18.71
C HIS A 225 -2.44 16.05 18.41
N ARG A 226 -2.90 14.94 17.83
CA ARG A 226 -2.01 13.83 17.45
C ARG A 226 -1.23 14.17 16.19
N LYS A 227 0.10 14.20 16.33
CA LYS A 227 1.06 14.57 15.28
C LYS A 227 1.40 13.45 14.28
N LYS A 228 1.34 12.17 14.69
CA LYS A 228 1.71 11.02 13.83
C LYS A 228 0.53 10.57 12.96
N ARG A 229 0.19 11.39 11.96
CA ARG A 229 -0.81 11.07 10.93
C ARG A 229 -0.20 10.25 9.80
N ASN A 230 -1.05 9.55 9.05
CA ASN A 230 -0.73 9.06 7.72
C ASN A 230 -0.25 10.24 6.86
N ASN A 231 1.06 10.34 6.66
CA ASN A 231 1.65 11.52 6.03
C ASN A 231 1.58 11.37 4.51
N ARG A 232 0.76 12.22 3.89
CA ARG A 232 0.56 12.21 2.46
C ARG A 232 1.85 12.44 1.66
N ALA A 233 2.77 13.26 2.15
CA ALA A 233 4.02 13.58 1.45
C ALA A 233 5.06 12.45 1.48
N ILE A 234 4.82 11.39 2.25
CA ILE A 234 5.77 10.30 2.48
C ILE A 234 5.54 9.17 1.48
N CYS A 235 4.59 8.28 1.79
CA CYS A 235 4.36 7.06 1.02
C CYS A 235 3.01 7.09 0.33
N LEU A 236 1.99 7.68 0.96
CA LEU A 236 0.67 7.76 0.36
C LEU A 236 0.69 8.52 -0.96
N GLY A 237 1.28 9.72 -1.00
CA GLY A 237 1.45 10.49 -2.23
C GLY A 237 2.37 9.80 -3.22
N ARG A 238 3.53 9.31 -2.76
CA ARG A 238 4.51 8.65 -3.63
C ARG A 238 3.96 7.42 -4.35
N LEU A 239 3.16 6.60 -3.65
CA LEU A 239 2.55 5.40 -4.22
C LEU A 239 1.30 5.71 -5.08
N GLN A 240 0.74 6.92 -4.96
CA GLN A 240 -0.41 7.41 -5.73
C GLN A 240 -0.02 8.41 -6.84
N GLU A 241 1.24 8.82 -6.90
CA GLU A 241 1.74 9.85 -7.81
C GLU A 241 1.69 9.34 -9.26
N PRO A 242 1.17 10.12 -10.22
CA PRO A 242 1.31 9.80 -11.63
C PRO A 242 2.76 9.94 -12.08
N ALA A 243 3.11 9.19 -13.13
CA ALA A 243 4.41 9.02 -13.79
C ALA A 243 5.18 10.31 -13.95
N THR A 244 4.43 11.34 -14.32
CA THR A 244 4.93 12.64 -14.71
C THR A 244 5.57 13.37 -13.53
N ALA A 245 5.12 13.14 -12.29
CA ALA A 245 5.75 13.71 -11.10
C ALA A 245 7.08 13.02 -10.74
N ALA A 246 7.17 11.70 -10.93
CA ALA A 246 8.41 10.93 -10.77
C ALA A 246 9.45 11.29 -11.86
N ALA A 247 9.00 11.56 -13.09
CA ALA A 247 9.86 11.97 -14.21
C ALA A 247 10.62 13.29 -13.96
N ASN A 248 10.05 14.21 -13.17
CA ASN A 248 10.71 15.48 -12.81
C ASN A 248 11.90 15.31 -11.85
N ARG A 249 12.04 14.15 -11.19
CA ARG A 249 13.16 13.85 -10.29
C ARG A 249 14.31 13.11 -11.00
N MET A 250 14.21 12.88 -12.32
CA MET A 250 15.22 12.16 -13.09
C MET A 250 16.42 13.02 -13.46
N GLY A 251 17.62 12.43 -13.32
CA GLY A 251 18.85 12.98 -13.88
C GLY A 251 18.84 13.02 -15.40
N PHE A 252 19.70 13.86 -15.98
CA PHE A 252 19.82 14.02 -17.45
C PHE A 252 20.11 12.70 -18.16
N MET A 253 20.95 11.84 -17.58
CA MET A 253 21.33 10.57 -18.20
C MET A 253 20.18 9.57 -18.27
N ASP A 254 19.29 9.52 -17.28
CA ASP A 254 18.15 8.59 -17.32
C ASP A 254 17.14 8.97 -18.42
N ARG A 255 17.00 10.27 -18.70
CA ARG A 255 16.21 10.78 -19.84
C ARG A 255 16.87 10.44 -21.18
N PHE A 256 18.19 10.60 -21.27
CA PHE A 256 18.97 10.30 -22.49
C PHE A 256 18.86 8.82 -22.91
N TRP A 257 18.81 7.90 -21.93
CA TRP A 257 18.68 6.45 -22.18
C TRP A 257 17.24 5.95 -22.21
N GLY A 258 16.23 6.84 -22.21
CA GLY A 258 14.82 6.48 -22.34
C GLY A 258 14.24 5.66 -21.19
N ARG A 259 14.80 5.75 -19.98
CA ARG A 259 14.35 4.98 -18.80
C ARG A 259 13.39 5.80 -17.96
N TYR A 260 12.12 5.84 -18.37
CA TYR A 260 11.09 6.63 -17.69
C TYR A 260 10.43 5.86 -16.53
N PRO A 261 10.37 6.41 -15.31
CA PRO A 261 9.52 5.89 -14.25
C PRO A 261 8.09 6.33 -14.57
N TYR A 262 7.32 5.45 -15.21
CA TYR A 262 5.89 5.67 -15.30
C TYR A 262 5.24 5.28 -13.97
N ALA A 263 4.31 6.05 -13.43
CA ALA A 263 3.43 5.76 -12.31
C ALA A 263 2.01 6.24 -12.72
N ILE A 264 0.93 5.79 -12.12
CA ILE A 264 -0.43 6.04 -12.64
C ILE A 264 -1.29 6.73 -11.59
N GLY A 265 -2.19 7.60 -12.07
CA GLY A 265 -3.20 8.28 -11.27
C GLY A 265 -4.12 7.31 -10.56
N VAL A 266 -4.19 7.47 -9.24
CA VAL A 266 -5.18 6.83 -8.40
C VAL A 266 -6.44 7.69 -8.46
N ALA A 267 -7.50 7.13 -9.05
CA ALA A 267 -8.86 7.63 -8.97
C ALA A 267 -9.64 6.84 -7.91
#